data_AF-A0A1S3D2R7-F1
#
_entry.id   AF-A0A1S3D2R7-F1
#
_cell.length_a   1.000
_cell.length_b   1.000
_cell.length_c   1.000
_cell.angle_alpha   90.00
_cell.angle_beta   90.00
_cell.angle_gamma   90.00
#
_symmetry.space_group_name_H-M   'P 1'
#
loop_
_entity.id
_entity.type
_entity.pdbx_description
1 polymer ?
#
loop_
_entity_poly.entity_id
_entity_poly.type
_entity_poly.pdbx_seq_one_letter_code
_entity_poly.pdbx_strand_id
1 'polypeptide(L)'
;MNIEYPLRRMHRYEQNSKPKPVPPKPELKKKRRRTKPRSPGERRKWERENCRPKPVPKPPSFAQDMPKKSYDEMLPRLIELSRPTRIYEKSPPPDYVNRKSFDYVMTERMEALAKPRALDPEYVKDLEYDFDEKIERARRYKPTERIIKLAQPKPHPPPKEEINEFAFTVNPAALKYKPTQRILDLAKPRMYEEEPEVDPFAVKESAKRYKMTPRMEELAKPRDRAAPGPNPWAFQVNPQALKYKITPRMIELAQPKKDPMFAKHNCFRVVK
;
A
#
# COMPACT_ATOMS: atom_id res chain seq x y z
N MET A 1 26.60 -49.81 -21.25
CA MET A 1 25.39 -49.59 -20.43
C MET A 1 24.49 -48.63 -21.19
N ASN A 2 23.40 -49.12 -21.77
CA ASN A 2 22.45 -48.30 -22.53
C ASN A 2 21.47 -47.64 -21.55
N ILE A 3 21.41 -46.31 -21.57
CA ILE A 3 20.50 -45.52 -20.73
C ILE A 3 19.25 -45.24 -21.56
N GLU A 4 18.18 -45.98 -21.28
CA GLU A 4 16.84 -45.69 -21.82
C GLU A 4 16.26 -44.46 -21.13
N TYR A 5 16.02 -43.39 -21.90
CA TYR A 5 15.26 -42.24 -21.43
C TYR A 5 13.75 -42.51 -21.56
N PRO A 6 12.94 -42.27 -20.51
CA PRO A 6 11.51 -42.57 -20.55
C PRO A 6 10.73 -41.56 -21.41
N LEU A 7 10.21 -42.02 -22.55
CA LEU A 7 9.33 -41.33 -23.52
C LEU A 7 7.98 -40.83 -22.96
N ARG A 8 7.72 -40.93 -21.65
CA ARG A 8 6.41 -40.62 -21.04
C ARG A 8 6.04 -39.13 -20.97
N ARG A 9 6.97 -38.22 -21.28
CA ARG A 9 6.73 -36.76 -21.14
C ARG A 9 6.13 -36.09 -22.38
N MET A 10 6.24 -36.71 -23.56
CA MET A 10 5.82 -36.10 -24.82
C MET A 10 4.31 -36.22 -25.09
N HIS A 11 3.66 -37.32 -24.67
CA HIS A 11 2.23 -37.53 -24.92
C HIS A 11 1.29 -36.55 -24.20
N ARG A 12 1.77 -35.88 -23.14
CA ARG A 12 0.94 -34.92 -22.38
C ARG A 12 0.85 -33.55 -23.08
N TYR A 13 1.80 -33.22 -23.96
CA TYR A 13 1.77 -31.96 -24.71
C TYR A 13 0.79 -32.01 -25.89
N GLU A 14 0.67 -33.15 -26.58
CA GLU A 14 -0.25 -33.29 -27.71
C GLU A 14 -1.73 -33.16 -27.30
N GLN A 15 -2.13 -33.74 -26.16
CA GLN A 15 -3.53 -33.67 -25.71
C GLN A 15 -3.99 -32.26 -25.30
N ASN A 16 -3.05 -31.39 -24.90
CA ASN A 16 -3.36 -30.01 -24.49
C ASN A 16 -3.29 -28.98 -25.63
N SER A 17 -2.85 -29.40 -26.82
CA SER A 17 -2.70 -28.52 -27.99
C SER A 17 -4.00 -28.32 -28.80
N LYS A 18 -5.03 -29.12 -28.54
CA LYS A 18 -6.30 -29.01 -29.27
C LYS A 18 -7.02 -27.72 -28.87
N PRO A 19 -7.29 -26.79 -29.80
CA PRO A 19 -7.99 -25.54 -29.49
C PRO A 19 -9.41 -25.85 -29.00
N LYS A 20 -9.76 -25.32 -27.82
CA LYS A 20 -11.11 -25.48 -27.26
C LYS A 20 -12.12 -24.75 -28.16
N PRO A 21 -13.32 -25.32 -28.40
CA PRO A 21 -14.35 -24.66 -29.19
C PRO A 21 -14.73 -23.33 -28.54
N VAL A 22 -14.65 -22.26 -29.33
CA VAL A 22 -14.97 -20.91 -28.87
C VAL A 22 -16.49 -20.84 -28.62
N PRO A 23 -16.94 -20.47 -27.41
CA PRO A 23 -18.36 -20.34 -27.15
C PRO A 23 -18.98 -19.28 -28.07
N PRO A 24 -20.23 -19.47 -28.53
CA PRO A 24 -20.91 -18.49 -29.38
C PRO A 24 -20.97 -17.14 -28.68
N LYS A 25 -20.68 -16.06 -29.43
CA LYS A 25 -20.69 -14.69 -28.91
C LYS A 25 -22.08 -14.39 -28.33
N PRO A 26 -22.19 -13.90 -27.08
CA PRO A 26 -23.47 -13.55 -26.49
C PRO A 26 -24.11 -12.42 -27.32
N GLU A 27 -25.35 -12.62 -27.72
CA GLU A 27 -26.14 -11.64 -28.48
C GLU A 27 -26.11 -10.27 -27.79
N LEU A 28 -25.93 -9.21 -28.58
CA LEU A 28 -25.91 -7.82 -28.13
C LEU A 28 -27.18 -7.52 -27.33
N LYS A 29 -27.04 -7.44 -26.00
CA LYS A 29 -28.14 -7.11 -25.09
C LYS A 29 -28.82 -5.82 -25.57
N LYS A 30 -30.10 -5.95 -25.96
CA LYS A 30 -30.96 -4.83 -26.36
C LYS A 30 -30.80 -3.67 -25.36
N LYS A 31 -30.55 -2.46 -25.86
CA LYS A 31 -30.36 -1.25 -25.04
C LYS A 31 -31.52 -1.15 -24.04
N ARG A 32 -31.20 -1.17 -22.74
CA ARG A 32 -32.19 -1.07 -21.66
C ARG A 32 -32.99 0.21 -21.86
N ARG A 33 -34.29 0.09 -22.10
CA ARG A 33 -35.21 1.24 -22.14
C ARG A 33 -35.07 2.00 -20.83
N ARG A 34 -34.84 3.32 -20.90
CA ARG A 34 -34.82 4.19 -19.72
C ARG A 34 -36.20 4.12 -19.06
N THR A 35 -36.29 3.50 -17.89
CA THR A 35 -37.52 3.50 -17.09
C THR A 35 -37.81 4.92 -16.66
N LYS A 36 -39.07 5.36 -16.77
CA LYS A 36 -39.52 6.67 -16.28
C LYS A 36 -39.15 6.81 -14.78
N PRO A 37 -38.79 8.02 -14.31
CA PRO A 37 -38.49 8.24 -12.90
C PRO A 37 -39.72 7.86 -12.06
N ARG A 38 -39.50 7.15 -10.95
CA ARG A 38 -40.54 6.75 -10.00
C ARG A 38 -41.17 7.99 -9.37
N SER A 39 -42.47 7.92 -9.13
CA SER A 39 -43.16 8.98 -8.36
C SER A 39 -42.58 9.07 -6.93
N PRO A 40 -42.65 10.24 -6.26
CA PRO A 40 -42.12 10.39 -4.92
C PRO A 40 -42.67 9.38 -3.90
N GLY A 41 -43.94 8.96 -4.03
CA GLY A 41 -44.55 7.93 -3.18
C GLY A 41 -44.01 6.52 -3.41
N GLU A 42 -43.77 6.14 -4.67
CA GLU A 42 -43.13 4.87 -5.02
C GLU A 42 -41.67 4.82 -4.57
N ARG A 43 -40.98 5.97 -4.59
CA ARG A 43 -39.60 6.09 -4.10
C ARG A 43 -39.53 5.81 -2.59
N ARG A 44 -40.42 6.42 -1.80
CA ARG A 44 -40.49 6.18 -0.34
C ARG A 44 -40.81 4.73 0.01
N LYS A 45 -41.70 4.06 -0.73
CA LYS A 45 -41.97 2.62 -0.55
C LYS A 45 -40.73 1.77 -0.87
N TRP A 46 -40.04 2.06 -1.97
CA TRP A 46 -38.83 1.35 -2.37
C TRP A 46 -37.68 1.54 -1.38
N GLU A 47 -37.49 2.75 -0.86
CA GLU A 47 -36.50 3.04 0.19
C GLU A 47 -36.82 2.24 1.46
N ARG A 48 -38.08 2.20 1.88
CA ARG A 48 -38.51 1.42 3.05
C ARG A 48 -38.28 -0.09 2.90
N GLU A 49 -38.35 -0.64 1.69
CA GLU A 49 -38.07 -2.05 1.42
C GLU A 49 -36.56 -2.35 1.30
N ASN A 50 -35.79 -1.49 0.63
CA ASN A 50 -34.37 -1.74 0.36
C ASN A 50 -33.44 -1.35 1.51
N CYS A 51 -33.87 -0.45 2.39
CA CYS A 51 -33.13 -0.12 3.61
C CYS A 51 -33.33 -1.16 4.72
N ARG A 52 -34.16 -2.20 4.52
CA ARG A 52 -34.26 -3.31 5.47
C ARG A 52 -32.97 -4.14 5.42
N PRO A 53 -32.36 -4.48 6.57
CA PRO A 53 -31.22 -5.37 6.59
C PRO A 53 -31.62 -6.72 5.97
N LYS A 54 -30.83 -7.21 5.02
CA LYS A 54 -31.08 -8.51 4.40
C LYS A 54 -30.87 -9.59 5.46
N PRO A 55 -31.80 -10.56 5.62
CA PRO A 55 -31.59 -11.67 6.54
C PRO A 55 -30.38 -12.47 6.09
N VAL A 56 -29.42 -12.66 6.99
CA VAL A 56 -28.25 -13.51 6.73
C VAL A 56 -28.73 -14.96 6.72
N PRO A 57 -28.50 -15.73 5.64
CA PRO A 57 -28.84 -17.15 5.64
C PRO A 57 -28.05 -17.85 6.75
N LYS A 58 -28.76 -18.58 7.62
CA LYS A 58 -28.09 -19.39 8.65
C LYS A 58 -27.26 -20.46 7.94
N PRO A 59 -25.99 -20.68 8.33
CA PRO A 59 -25.21 -21.76 7.76
C PRO A 59 -25.92 -23.10 8.00
N PRO A 60 -25.80 -24.07 7.08
CA PRO A 60 -26.31 -25.41 7.32
C PRO A 60 -25.71 -25.95 8.62
N SER A 61 -26.53 -26.50 9.50
CA SER A 61 -26.06 -27.21 10.68
C SER A 61 -25.34 -28.47 10.20
N PHE A 62 -24.01 -28.41 10.08
CA PHE A 62 -23.21 -29.61 9.95
C PHE A 62 -23.35 -30.36 11.28
N ALA A 63 -24.21 -31.37 11.30
CA ALA A 63 -24.19 -32.36 12.35
C ALA A 63 -22.76 -32.91 12.42
N GLN A 64 -22.10 -32.73 13.56
CA GLN A 64 -20.73 -33.19 13.80
C GLN A 64 -20.74 -34.72 14.05
N ASP A 65 -21.33 -35.49 13.14
CA ASP A 65 -21.54 -36.93 13.32
C ASP A 65 -20.27 -37.76 13.00
N MET A 66 -19.12 -37.10 12.85
CA MET A 66 -17.84 -37.79 12.75
C MET A 66 -17.33 -38.08 14.17
N PRO A 67 -17.18 -39.35 14.58
CA PRO A 67 -16.64 -39.67 15.90
C PRO A 67 -15.23 -39.09 16.00
N LYS A 68 -15.02 -38.20 16.98
CA LYS A 68 -13.70 -37.68 17.29
C LYS A 68 -12.87 -38.85 17.82
N LYS A 69 -11.69 -39.08 17.22
CA LYS A 69 -10.73 -40.05 17.75
C LYS A 69 -10.38 -39.67 19.18
N SER A 70 -10.29 -40.65 20.07
CA SER A 70 -9.90 -40.42 21.45
C SER A 70 -8.45 -39.90 21.49
N TYR A 71 -8.09 -39.20 22.57
CA TYR A 71 -6.73 -38.72 22.77
C TYR A 71 -5.72 -39.87 22.73
N ASP A 72 -6.07 -41.00 23.34
CA ASP A 72 -5.24 -42.22 23.40
C ASP A 72 -4.97 -42.81 22.01
N GLU A 73 -5.96 -42.80 21.12
CA GLU A 73 -5.79 -43.22 19.72
C GLU A 73 -4.85 -42.31 18.92
N MET A 74 -4.75 -41.03 19.29
CA MET A 74 -3.92 -40.03 18.62
C MET A 74 -2.52 -39.91 19.21
N LEU A 75 -2.32 -40.35 20.45
CA LEU A 75 -1.10 -40.22 21.23
C LEU A 75 0.17 -40.68 20.49
N PRO A 76 0.19 -41.86 19.81
CA PRO A 76 1.40 -42.36 19.17
C PRO A 76 1.89 -41.44 18.05
N ARG A 77 0.93 -40.92 17.26
CA ARG A 77 1.22 -40.00 16.16
C ARG A 77 1.66 -38.63 16.66
N LEU A 78 1.09 -38.17 17.78
CA LEU A 78 1.46 -36.91 18.39
C LEU A 78 2.93 -36.94 18.87
N ILE A 79 3.33 -38.06 19.48
CA ILE A 79 4.71 -38.31 19.92
C ILE A 79 5.69 -38.39 18.73
N GLU A 80 5.25 -38.94 17.61
CA GLU A 80 6.08 -38.99 16.39
C GLU A 80 6.30 -37.60 15.79
N LEU A 81 5.23 -36.80 15.71
CA LEU A 81 5.28 -35.44 15.16
C LEU A 81 6.03 -34.44 16.06
N SER A 82 6.09 -34.70 17.37
CA SER A 82 6.83 -33.85 18.31
C SER A 82 8.34 -34.09 18.30
N ARG A 83 8.83 -35.15 17.64
CA ARG A 83 10.27 -35.40 17.51
C ARG A 83 10.89 -34.43 16.49
N PRO A 84 11.91 -33.64 16.87
CA PRO A 84 12.60 -32.78 15.93
C PRO A 84 13.28 -33.63 14.84
N THR A 85 13.13 -33.24 13.58
CA THR A 85 13.73 -33.96 12.44
C THR A 85 15.25 -33.89 12.40
N ARG A 86 15.84 -32.90 13.09
CA ARG A 86 17.29 -32.77 13.32
C ARG A 86 17.55 -32.27 14.74
N ILE A 87 18.28 -33.06 15.51
CA ILE A 87 18.82 -32.65 16.82
C ILE A 87 20.26 -32.21 16.56
N TYR A 88 20.53 -30.91 16.60
CA TYR A 88 21.90 -30.41 16.62
C TYR A 88 22.39 -30.48 18.07
N GLU A 89 23.45 -31.24 18.34
CA GLU A 89 24.03 -31.34 19.70
C GLU A 89 24.51 -29.98 20.22
N LYS A 90 24.94 -29.08 19.32
CA LYS A 90 25.26 -27.68 19.59
C LYS A 90 24.88 -26.84 18.37
N SER A 91 24.08 -25.78 18.56
CA SER A 91 23.90 -24.78 17.50
C SER A 91 25.26 -24.14 17.20
N PRO A 92 25.64 -23.96 15.93
CA PRO A 92 26.82 -23.18 15.61
C PRO A 92 26.69 -21.78 16.24
N PRO A 93 27.79 -21.19 16.74
CA PRO A 93 27.78 -19.83 17.26
C PRO A 93 27.30 -18.84 16.18
N PRO A 94 26.73 -17.68 16.57
CA PRO A 94 26.17 -16.71 15.63
C PRO A 94 27.18 -16.22 14.58
N ASP A 95 28.47 -16.22 14.91
CA ASP A 95 29.57 -15.81 14.03
C ASP A 95 30.19 -16.97 13.23
N TYR A 96 29.56 -18.15 13.25
CA TYR A 96 30.06 -19.30 12.52
C TYR A 96 29.89 -19.11 11.02
N VAL A 97 31.00 -18.81 10.35
CA VAL A 97 31.09 -18.79 8.90
C VAL A 97 31.78 -20.07 8.43
N ASN A 98 31.14 -20.81 7.51
CA ASN A 98 31.69 -22.05 6.99
C ASN A 98 33.05 -21.79 6.32
N ARG A 99 34.11 -22.53 6.69
CA ARG A 99 35.46 -22.34 6.12
C ARG A 99 35.48 -22.28 4.58
N LYS A 100 34.64 -23.08 3.92
CA LYS A 100 34.53 -23.13 2.46
C LYS A 100 34.05 -21.83 1.82
N SER A 101 33.44 -20.93 2.60
CA SER A 101 33.01 -19.62 2.10
C SER A 101 34.16 -18.62 1.96
N PHE A 102 35.29 -18.83 2.66
CA PHE A 102 36.50 -18.03 2.46
C PHE A 102 37.19 -18.37 1.14
N ASP A 103 37.02 -19.59 0.63
CA ASP A 103 37.59 -20.05 -0.64
C ASP A 103 36.67 -19.74 -1.84
N TYR A 104 35.55 -19.05 -1.61
CA TYR A 104 34.56 -18.80 -2.64
C TYR A 104 35.05 -17.75 -3.64
N VAL A 105 35.13 -18.14 -4.92
CA VAL A 105 35.44 -17.24 -6.03
C VAL A 105 34.16 -16.57 -6.54
N MET A 106 34.19 -15.25 -6.65
CA MET A 106 33.04 -14.45 -7.08
C MET A 106 32.60 -14.83 -8.49
N THR A 107 31.31 -15.09 -8.67
CA THR A 107 30.74 -15.32 -10.00
C THR A 107 30.61 -14.01 -10.77
N GLU A 108 30.69 -14.07 -12.10
CA GLU A 108 30.56 -12.90 -12.99
C GLU A 108 29.29 -12.09 -12.72
N ARG A 109 28.18 -12.78 -12.44
CA ARG A 109 26.92 -12.13 -12.06
C ARG A 109 27.03 -11.33 -10.77
N MET A 110 27.69 -11.89 -9.75
CA MET A 110 27.88 -11.16 -8.51
C MET A 110 28.83 -9.99 -8.68
N GLU A 111 29.86 -10.12 -9.51
CA GLU A 111 30.75 -9.01 -9.87
C GLU A 111 29.97 -7.88 -10.58
N ALA A 112 29.06 -8.24 -11.50
CA ALA A 112 28.18 -7.27 -12.15
C ALA A 112 27.21 -6.58 -11.18
N LEU A 113 26.73 -7.29 -10.16
CA LEU A 113 25.86 -6.72 -9.11
C LEU A 113 26.65 -5.88 -8.10
N ALA A 114 27.93 -6.19 -7.87
CA ALA A 114 28.81 -5.44 -6.98
C ALA A 114 29.22 -4.09 -7.58
N LYS A 115 29.21 -3.95 -8.92
CA LYS A 115 29.43 -2.67 -9.60
C LYS A 115 28.23 -1.76 -9.33
N PRO A 116 28.42 -0.56 -8.76
CA PRO A 116 27.32 0.36 -8.53
C PRO A 116 26.71 0.76 -9.87
N ARG A 117 25.38 0.90 -9.91
CA ARG A 117 24.69 1.35 -11.11
C ARG A 117 25.10 2.79 -11.41
N ALA A 118 25.62 3.04 -12.61
CA ALA A 118 25.91 4.40 -13.07
C ALA A 118 24.63 5.23 -13.02
N LEU A 119 24.69 6.39 -12.37
CA LEU A 119 23.61 7.38 -12.38
C LEU A 119 23.51 7.98 -13.78
N ASP A 120 22.28 8.30 -14.21
CA ASP A 120 22.04 9.02 -15.45
C ASP A 120 22.75 10.39 -15.38
N PRO A 121 23.43 10.86 -16.44
CA PRO A 121 24.11 12.17 -16.44
C PRO A 121 23.17 13.33 -16.07
N GLU A 122 21.88 13.22 -16.34
CA GLU A 122 20.87 14.22 -15.96
C GLU A 122 20.62 14.30 -14.44
N TYR A 123 20.90 13.22 -13.70
CA TYR A 123 20.81 13.15 -12.24
C TYR A 123 22.15 13.47 -11.55
N VAL A 124 23.24 13.62 -12.31
CA VAL A 124 24.48 14.23 -11.83
C VAL A 124 24.31 15.75 -11.83
N LYS A 125 23.26 16.24 -11.16
CA LYS A 125 23.14 17.65 -10.83
C LYS A 125 23.98 17.88 -9.58
N ASP A 126 24.99 18.72 -9.75
CA ASP A 126 25.75 19.38 -8.68
C ASP A 126 26.81 18.51 -7.97
N LEU A 127 27.70 17.84 -8.72
CA LEU A 127 29.01 17.45 -8.14
C LEU A 127 29.95 18.65 -7.96
N GLU A 128 29.73 19.73 -8.71
CA GLU A 128 30.33 21.06 -8.50
C GLU A 128 29.50 21.88 -7.49
N TYR A 129 29.01 21.22 -6.44
CA TYR A 129 28.33 21.92 -5.36
C TYR A 129 29.37 22.57 -4.45
N ASP A 130 29.67 23.84 -4.72
CA ASP A 130 30.54 24.62 -3.86
C ASP A 130 29.77 25.11 -2.62
N PHE A 131 29.95 24.40 -1.51
CA PHE A 131 29.30 24.70 -0.23
C PHE A 131 29.62 26.13 0.22
N ASP A 132 30.83 26.61 -0.05
CA ASP A 132 31.34 27.87 0.49
C ASP A 132 30.64 29.07 -0.15
N GLU A 133 30.40 29.03 -1.47
CA GLU A 133 29.71 30.10 -2.17
C GLU A 133 28.28 30.31 -1.65
N LYS A 134 27.58 29.21 -1.32
CA LYS A 134 26.21 29.26 -0.81
C LYS A 134 26.14 29.80 0.62
N ILE A 135 27.11 29.44 1.46
CA ILE A 135 27.25 29.97 2.82
C ILE A 135 27.50 31.48 2.76
N GLU A 136 28.36 31.94 1.85
CA GLU A 136 28.60 33.36 1.65
C GLU A 136 27.36 34.13 1.17
N ARG A 137 26.63 33.58 0.18
CA ARG A 137 25.38 34.19 -0.29
C ARG A 137 24.32 34.25 0.82
N ALA A 138 24.22 33.22 1.64
CA ALA A 138 23.32 33.20 2.79
C ALA A 138 23.73 34.24 3.86
N ARG A 139 25.02 34.37 4.17
CA ARG A 139 25.54 35.41 5.08
C ARG A 139 25.28 36.83 4.60
N ARG A 140 25.37 37.08 3.30
CA ARG A 140 25.15 38.40 2.69
C ARG A 140 23.66 38.71 2.43
N TYR A 141 22.77 37.73 2.61
CA TYR A 141 21.35 37.89 2.30
C TYR A 141 20.66 38.85 3.28
N LYS A 142 20.05 39.90 2.73
CA LYS A 142 19.20 40.82 3.50
C LYS A 142 17.75 40.32 3.44
N PRO A 143 17.10 40.04 4.57
CA PRO A 143 15.74 39.51 4.58
C PRO A 143 14.75 40.54 4.02
N THR A 144 13.80 40.05 3.21
CA THR A 144 12.70 40.89 2.70
C THR A 144 11.75 41.30 3.82
N GLU A 145 11.03 42.40 3.64
CA GLU A 145 10.03 42.89 4.60
C GLU A 145 9.01 41.81 4.99
N ARG A 146 8.62 40.95 4.04
CA ARG A 146 7.73 39.82 4.31
C ARG A 146 8.36 38.80 5.25
N ILE A 147 9.64 38.48 5.07
CA ILE A 147 10.37 37.54 5.95
C ILE A 147 10.48 38.13 7.35
N ILE A 148 10.78 39.43 7.45
CA ILE A 148 10.83 40.15 8.74
C ILE A 148 9.46 40.09 9.44
N LYS A 149 8.37 40.34 8.70
CA LYS A 149 7.00 40.27 9.23
C LYS A 149 6.61 38.86 9.69
N LEU A 150 7.05 37.81 8.98
CA LEU A 150 6.78 36.43 9.37
C LEU A 150 7.66 35.95 10.53
N ALA A 151 8.85 36.51 10.67
CA ALA A 151 9.76 36.21 11.77
C ALA A 151 9.27 36.82 13.10
N GLN A 152 8.43 37.85 13.05
CA GLN A 152 7.77 38.37 14.25
C GLN A 152 6.84 37.30 14.85
N PRO A 153 6.87 37.08 16.18
CA PRO A 153 5.97 36.15 16.82
C PRO A 153 4.53 36.59 16.58
N LYS A 154 3.64 35.63 16.36
CA LYS A 154 2.22 35.94 16.28
C LYS A 154 1.78 36.49 17.65
N PRO A 155 1.08 37.63 17.71
CA PRO A 155 0.54 38.12 18.97
C PRO A 155 -0.49 37.10 19.45
N HIS A 156 -0.16 36.39 20.52
CA HIS A 156 -1.16 35.62 21.24
C HIS A 156 -1.98 36.61 22.06
N PRO A 157 -3.31 36.45 22.13
CA PRO A 157 -4.09 37.18 23.12
C PRO A 157 -3.48 36.89 24.51
N PRO A 158 -3.50 37.85 25.45
CA PRO A 158 -3.08 37.57 26.81
C PRO A 158 -3.80 36.31 27.30
N PRO A 159 -3.13 35.44 28.08
CA PRO A 159 -3.80 34.30 28.66
C PRO A 159 -5.04 34.85 29.35
N LYS A 160 -6.23 34.36 28.96
CA LYS A 160 -7.44 34.73 29.67
C LYS A 160 -7.17 34.40 31.13
N GLU A 161 -7.44 35.34 32.03
CA GLU A 161 -7.37 35.16 33.49
C GLU A 161 -8.48 34.19 33.98
N GLU A 162 -8.75 33.11 33.24
CA GLU A 162 -9.49 31.96 33.71
C GLU A 162 -8.57 31.12 34.61
N ILE A 163 -7.80 31.77 35.50
CA ILE A 163 -7.24 31.09 36.67
C ILE A 163 -8.47 30.80 37.52
N ASN A 164 -8.99 29.59 37.36
CA ASN A 164 -10.10 29.12 38.16
C ASN A 164 -9.64 29.18 39.62
N GLU A 165 -10.07 30.20 40.37
CA GLU A 165 -9.66 30.48 41.75
C GLU A 165 -9.84 29.25 42.66
N PHE A 166 -10.71 28.33 42.23
CA PHE A 166 -11.09 27.10 42.91
C PHE A 166 -10.71 25.85 42.11
N ALA A 167 -9.63 25.87 41.32
CA ALA A 167 -9.19 24.74 40.50
C ALA A 167 -9.03 23.43 41.31
N PHE A 168 -8.77 23.54 42.61
CA PHE A 168 -8.59 22.41 43.53
C PHE A 168 -9.77 22.19 44.49
N THR A 169 -10.83 23.00 44.42
CA THR A 169 -11.99 22.85 45.29
C THR A 169 -12.92 21.77 44.74
N VAL A 170 -12.98 20.65 45.45
CA VAL A 170 -13.87 19.54 45.11
C VAL A 170 -15.29 19.87 45.60
N ASN A 171 -16.31 19.59 44.78
CA ASN A 171 -17.71 19.75 45.18
C ASN A 171 -18.01 18.89 46.43
N PRO A 172 -18.59 19.44 47.52
CA PRO A 172 -18.89 18.68 48.73
C PRO A 172 -19.83 17.48 48.49
N ALA A 173 -20.67 17.53 47.45
CA ALA A 173 -21.51 16.40 47.06
C ALA A 173 -20.68 15.23 46.50
N ALA A 174 -19.57 15.52 45.80
CA ALA A 174 -18.66 14.50 45.29
C ALA A 174 -17.93 13.76 46.43
N LEU A 175 -17.61 14.46 47.53
CA LEU A 175 -17.00 13.85 48.73
C LEU A 175 -17.96 12.91 49.47
N LYS A 176 -19.27 13.18 49.41
CA LYS A 176 -20.31 12.37 50.07
C LYS A 176 -20.89 11.27 49.17
N TYR A 177 -20.46 11.19 47.92
CA TYR A 177 -21.04 10.29 46.94
C TYR A 177 -20.72 8.83 47.26
N LYS A 178 -21.75 7.97 47.27
CA LYS A 178 -21.58 6.51 47.37
C LYS A 178 -21.53 5.93 45.95
N PRO A 179 -20.45 5.22 45.56
CA PRO A 179 -20.31 4.68 44.22
C PRO A 179 -21.40 3.63 43.93
N THR A 180 -21.92 3.65 42.71
CA THR A 180 -22.85 2.62 42.23
C THR A 180 -22.13 1.28 42.03
N GLN A 181 -22.88 0.17 42.03
CA GLN A 181 -22.33 -1.17 41.78
C GLN A 181 -21.52 -1.23 40.47
N ARG A 182 -21.99 -0.58 39.41
CA ARG A 182 -21.26 -0.49 38.14
C ARG A 182 -19.90 0.21 38.27
N ILE A 183 -19.82 1.29 39.05
CA ILE A 183 -18.54 1.99 39.30
C ILE A 183 -17.59 1.09 40.07
N LEU A 184 -18.10 0.34 41.06
CA LEU A 184 -17.31 -0.64 41.82
C LEU A 184 -16.81 -1.77 40.91
N ASP A 185 -17.62 -2.25 39.97
CA ASP A 185 -17.21 -3.29 39.01
C ASP A 185 -16.15 -2.79 38.03
N LEU A 186 -16.27 -1.55 37.55
CA LEU A 186 -15.27 -0.93 36.68
C LEU A 186 -13.97 -0.58 37.41
N ALA A 187 -14.03 -0.31 38.72
CA ALA A 187 -12.87 -0.05 39.55
C ALA A 187 -12.05 -1.33 39.83
N LYS A 188 -12.63 -2.52 39.61
CA LYS A 188 -11.87 -3.78 39.70
C LYS A 188 -10.81 -3.79 38.60
N PRO A 189 -9.56 -4.19 38.91
CA PRO A 189 -8.53 -4.32 37.89
C PRO A 189 -8.99 -5.33 36.83
N ARG A 190 -8.71 -5.02 35.57
CA ARG A 190 -9.01 -5.91 34.47
C ARG A 190 -8.08 -7.12 34.59
N MET A 191 -8.61 -8.25 35.02
CA MET A 191 -7.88 -9.51 35.04
C MET A 191 -7.73 -9.96 33.59
N TYR A 192 -6.50 -9.93 33.07
CA TYR A 192 -6.17 -10.56 31.80
C TYR A 192 -5.95 -12.03 32.12
N GLU A 193 -6.79 -12.91 31.57
CA GLU A 193 -6.43 -14.33 31.49
C GLU A 193 -5.13 -14.42 30.68
N GLU A 194 -4.15 -15.19 31.17
CA GLU A 194 -2.94 -15.45 30.39
C GLU A 194 -3.38 -16.01 29.04
N GLU A 195 -3.15 -15.23 27.97
CA GLU A 195 -3.45 -15.70 26.62
C GLU A 195 -2.65 -16.99 26.43
N PRO A 196 -3.29 -18.09 26.00
CA PRO A 196 -2.57 -19.32 25.75
C PRO A 196 -1.43 -19.02 24.78
N GLU A 197 -0.25 -19.57 25.03
CA GLU A 197 0.92 -19.39 24.16
C GLU A 197 0.60 -19.92 22.76
N VAL A 198 0.11 -19.03 21.87
CA VAL A 198 -0.23 -19.37 20.49
C VAL A 198 1.07 -19.32 19.70
N ASP A 199 1.46 -20.45 19.12
CA ASP A 199 2.59 -20.49 18.18
C ASP A 199 2.39 -19.42 17.09
N PRO A 200 3.31 -18.43 16.97
CA PRO A 200 3.16 -17.31 16.03
C PRO A 200 3.13 -17.75 14.57
N PHE A 201 3.58 -18.98 14.28
CA PHE A 201 3.56 -19.56 12.93
C PHE A 201 2.38 -20.52 12.72
N ALA A 202 1.57 -20.78 13.75
CA ALA A 202 0.43 -21.67 13.64
C ALA A 202 -0.69 -21.04 12.81
N VAL A 203 -0.80 -21.49 11.56
CA VAL A 203 -1.92 -21.15 10.69
C VAL A 203 -3.21 -21.79 11.22
N LYS A 204 -4.23 -20.97 11.46
CA LYS A 204 -5.58 -21.42 11.89
C LYS A 204 -6.11 -22.53 10.99
N GLU A 205 -6.72 -23.56 11.58
CA GLU A 205 -7.26 -24.68 10.80
C GLU A 205 -8.30 -24.26 9.76
N SER A 206 -9.09 -23.23 10.06
CA SER A 206 -10.06 -22.66 9.13
C SER A 206 -9.39 -22.10 7.87
N ALA A 207 -8.19 -21.55 8.00
CA ALA A 207 -7.40 -21.05 6.87
C ALA A 207 -6.83 -22.21 6.04
N LYS A 208 -6.37 -23.30 6.68
CA LYS A 208 -5.91 -24.51 5.97
C LYS A 208 -7.03 -25.20 5.18
N ARG A 209 -8.24 -25.19 5.72
CA ARG A 209 -9.44 -25.80 5.11
C ARG A 209 -10.15 -24.88 4.12
N TYR A 210 -9.72 -23.63 4.00
CA TYR A 210 -10.36 -22.66 3.14
C TYR A 210 -10.25 -23.07 1.67
N LYS A 211 -11.40 -23.16 0.99
CA LYS A 211 -11.48 -23.32 -0.46
C LYS A 211 -11.78 -21.97 -1.09
N MET A 212 -11.11 -21.66 -2.20
CA MET A 212 -11.29 -20.38 -2.88
C MET A 212 -12.75 -20.22 -3.32
N THR A 213 -13.32 -19.04 -3.07
CA THR A 213 -14.68 -18.75 -3.54
C THR A 213 -14.68 -18.55 -5.06
N PRO A 214 -15.77 -18.87 -5.78
CA PRO A 214 -15.85 -18.68 -7.24
C PRO A 214 -15.52 -17.24 -7.67
N ARG A 215 -15.93 -16.24 -6.89
CA ARG A 215 -15.60 -14.83 -7.15
C ARG A 215 -14.09 -14.56 -7.03
N MET A 216 -13.42 -15.16 -6.05
CA MET A 216 -11.95 -15.04 -5.95
C MET A 216 -11.25 -15.76 -7.09
N GLU A 217 -11.78 -16.88 -7.58
CA GLU A 217 -11.26 -17.53 -8.81
C GLU A 217 -11.43 -16.64 -10.05
N GLU A 218 -12.55 -15.93 -10.18
CA GLU A 218 -12.75 -14.95 -11.25
C GLU A 218 -11.77 -13.78 -11.14
N LEU A 219 -11.56 -13.24 -9.93
CA LEU A 219 -10.64 -12.13 -9.69
C LEU A 219 -9.16 -12.53 -9.82
N ALA A 220 -8.81 -13.79 -9.54
CA ALA A 220 -7.47 -14.32 -9.71
C ALA A 220 -7.07 -14.43 -11.19
N LYS A 221 -8.04 -14.46 -12.12
CA LYS A 221 -7.74 -14.43 -13.55
C LYS A 221 -7.21 -13.04 -13.93
N PRO A 222 -6.10 -12.96 -14.69
CA PRO A 222 -5.59 -11.68 -15.15
C PRO A 222 -6.68 -10.99 -15.96
N ARG A 223 -6.91 -9.71 -15.67
CA ARG A 223 -7.88 -8.92 -16.41
C ARG A 223 -7.30 -8.63 -17.79
N ASP A 224 -7.87 -9.23 -18.83
CA ASP A 224 -7.54 -8.93 -20.22
C ASP A 224 -7.83 -7.45 -20.49
N ARG A 225 -6.80 -6.61 -20.37
CA ARG A 225 -6.85 -5.25 -20.86
C ARG A 225 -6.55 -5.34 -22.34
N ALA A 226 -7.56 -5.09 -23.18
CA ALA A 226 -7.28 -4.76 -24.57
C ALA A 226 -6.24 -3.64 -24.59
N ALA A 227 -5.23 -3.76 -25.46
CA ALA A 227 -4.27 -2.68 -25.67
C ALA A 227 -5.09 -1.39 -25.83
N PRO A 228 -4.78 -0.32 -25.09
CA PRO A 228 -5.51 0.93 -25.24
C PRO A 228 -5.45 1.29 -26.72
N GLY A 229 -6.61 1.28 -27.38
CA GLY A 229 -6.68 1.64 -28.78
C GLY A 229 -6.10 3.03 -29.00
N PRO A 230 -5.69 3.39 -30.23
CA PRO A 230 -5.21 4.74 -30.51
C PRO A 230 -6.28 5.72 -30.04
N ASN A 231 -5.96 6.52 -29.02
CA ASN A 231 -6.87 7.55 -28.52
C ASN A 231 -7.11 8.52 -29.69
N PRO A 232 -8.31 8.59 -30.28
CA PRO A 232 -8.52 9.40 -31.49
C PRO A 232 -8.35 10.90 -31.21
N TRP A 233 -8.39 11.28 -29.93
CA TRP A 233 -8.20 12.64 -29.44
C TRP A 233 -6.78 12.94 -28.95
N ALA A 234 -5.83 12.00 -29.07
CA ALA A 234 -4.45 12.20 -28.60
C ALA A 234 -3.79 13.44 -29.23
N PHE A 235 -4.22 13.81 -30.44
CA PHE A 235 -3.71 14.97 -31.18
C PHE A 235 -4.72 16.12 -31.29
N GLN A 236 -5.90 16.00 -30.68
CA GLN A 236 -6.90 17.07 -30.75
C GLN A 236 -6.65 18.09 -29.64
N VAL A 237 -6.01 19.20 -30.01
CA VAL A 237 -5.81 20.35 -29.12
C VAL A 237 -7.14 21.08 -28.91
N ASN A 238 -7.39 21.59 -27.71
CA ASN A 238 -8.56 22.41 -27.43
C ASN A 238 -8.56 23.66 -28.35
N PRO A 239 -9.63 23.95 -29.11
CA PRO A 239 -9.68 25.12 -30.00
C PRO A 239 -9.49 26.45 -29.26
N GLN A 240 -9.81 26.51 -27.97
CA GLN A 240 -9.55 27.68 -27.13
C GLN A 240 -8.05 27.91 -26.91
N ALA A 241 -7.26 26.84 -26.83
CA ALA A 241 -5.81 26.93 -26.70
C ALA A 241 -5.16 27.46 -27.99
N LEU A 242 -5.71 27.13 -29.17
CA LEU A 242 -5.26 27.69 -30.45
C LEU A 242 -5.56 29.20 -30.57
N LYS A 243 -6.62 29.67 -29.92
CA LYS A 243 -7.02 31.09 -29.89
C LYS A 243 -6.35 31.88 -28.76
N TYR A 244 -5.61 31.22 -27.88
CA TYR A 244 -5.05 31.86 -26.71
C TYR A 244 -3.98 32.88 -27.12
N LYS A 245 -4.16 34.12 -26.67
CA LYS A 245 -3.14 35.17 -26.77
C LYS A 245 -2.32 35.15 -25.49
N ILE A 246 -1.01 35.14 -25.64
CA ILE A 246 -0.07 35.17 -24.52
C ILE A 246 -0.34 36.41 -23.66
N THR A 247 -0.34 36.25 -22.33
CA THR A 247 -0.55 37.37 -21.41
C THR A 247 0.69 38.27 -21.36
N PRO A 248 0.54 39.59 -21.12
CA PRO A 248 1.68 40.51 -21.03
C PRO A 248 2.76 40.03 -20.05
N ARG A 249 2.34 39.51 -18.89
CA ARG A 249 3.25 38.93 -17.88
C ARG A 249 4.02 37.72 -18.39
N MET A 250 3.42 36.86 -19.23
CA MET A 250 4.14 35.75 -19.85
C MET A 250 5.16 36.24 -20.87
N ILE A 251 4.89 37.34 -21.59
CA ILE A 251 5.88 38.00 -22.47
C ILE A 251 7.06 38.49 -21.63
N GLU A 252 6.78 39.19 -20.53
CA GLU A 252 7.82 39.70 -19.62
C GLU A 252 8.68 38.57 -19.03
N LEU A 253 8.05 37.47 -18.61
CA LEU A 253 8.77 36.31 -18.06
C LEU A 253 9.53 35.52 -19.13
N ALA A 254 9.06 35.53 -20.38
CA ALA A 254 9.76 34.90 -21.49
C ALA A 254 10.98 35.72 -21.96
N GLN A 255 11.03 37.01 -21.63
CA GLN A 255 12.25 37.79 -21.83
C GLN A 255 13.33 37.26 -20.87
N PRO A 256 14.56 37.05 -21.36
CA PRO A 256 15.66 36.67 -20.48
C PRO A 256 15.85 37.78 -19.44
N LYS A 257 16.20 37.39 -18.21
CA LYS A 257 16.58 38.35 -17.18
C LYS A 257 17.73 39.20 -17.74
N LYS A 258 17.52 40.51 -17.77
CA LYS A 258 18.56 41.48 -18.15
C LYS A 258 19.58 41.56 -17.02
N ASP A 259 20.43 40.55 -16.92
CA ASP A 259 21.57 40.58 -16.02
C ASP A 259 22.64 41.48 -16.64
N PRO A 260 23.08 42.57 -15.97
CA PRO A 260 24.04 43.52 -16.54
C PRO A 260 25.41 42.90 -16.87
N MET A 261 25.70 41.68 -16.39
CA MET A 261 26.91 40.94 -16.74
C MET A 261 26.84 40.25 -18.12
N PHE A 262 25.66 39.81 -18.58
CA PHE A 262 25.52 39.09 -19.86
C PHE A 262 25.56 40.02 -21.08
N ALA A 263 25.36 41.32 -20.90
CA ALA A 263 25.44 42.31 -21.98
C ALA A 263 26.85 42.43 -22.62
N LYS A 264 27.90 41.94 -21.95
CA LYS A 264 29.29 42.00 -22.45
C LYS A 264 29.67 40.90 -23.45
N HIS A 265 28.81 39.90 -23.66
CA HIS A 265 29.16 38.71 -24.46
C HIS A 265 28.25 38.47 -25.68
N ASN A 266 27.42 39.46 -26.08
CA ASN A 266 26.71 39.40 -27.37
C ASN A 266 27.66 39.76 -28.53
N CYS A 267 28.65 38.90 -28.71
CA CYS A 267 29.55 38.85 -29.87
C CYS A 267 28.92 37.93 -30.93
N PHE A 268 27.71 38.21 -31.40
CA PHE A 268 27.24 37.57 -32.64
C PHE A 268 28.02 38.19 -33.79
N ARG A 269 29.17 37.58 -34.09
CA ARG A 269 29.89 37.74 -35.34
C ARG A 269 28.93 37.31 -36.45
N VAL A 270 28.32 38.29 -37.11
CA VAL A 270 27.71 38.07 -38.42
C VAL A 270 28.87 37.77 -39.35
N VAL A 271 29.08 36.50 -39.66
CA VAL A 271 30.00 36.07 -40.70
C VAL A 271 29.36 36.47 -42.03
N LYS A 272 30.02 37.40 -42.74
CA LYS A 272 29.72 37.73 -44.14
C LYS A 272 30.29 36.67 -45.06
#